data_AF-A0A7W8HJI8-F1
#
_entry.id   AF-A0A7W8HJI8-F1
#
_cell.length_a   1.000
_cell.length_b   1.000
_cell.length_c   1.000
_cell.angle_alpha   90.00
_cell.angle_beta   90.00
_cell.angle_gamma   90.00
#
_symmetry.space_group_name_H-M   'P 1'
#
loop_
_entity.id
_entity.type
_entity.pdbx_description
1 polymer ?
#
loop_
_entity_poly.entity_id
_entity_poly.type
_entity_poly.pdbx_seq_one_letter_code
_entity_poly.pdbx_strand_id
1 'polypeptide(L)'
;MKRTMMSLAAAAMIALPAVANAINVKVTMTVDNSYALFYGTGTQATNFVGADYNWQAVETYNFDLPADRYLYVVTASDLSVAQGFLGQFENLDSGYKFYSNDPQWQVMATGLGNTGAPYSGSVADLALLSQEIQDANGGGNVSQGWTGLTAGPGNGSDPWGSQAGIDAAARWVWYSANGDTDPTSPGFNHGEWLVFRIAVASTPTEPVPLPGTVALLGAGLAGVGLLRRRPAA
;
A
#
# COMPACT_ATOMS: atom_id res chain seq x y z
N MET A 1 -18.79 17.26 -63.20
CA MET A 1 -18.72 16.38 -62.01
C MET A 1 -17.74 16.98 -61.01
N LYS A 2 -18.25 17.58 -59.91
CA LYS A 2 -17.43 18.12 -58.81
C LYS A 2 -17.25 17.01 -57.76
N ARG A 3 -16.02 16.62 -57.48
CA ARG A 3 -15.69 15.67 -56.40
C ARG A 3 -15.42 16.47 -55.12
N THR A 4 -16.32 16.35 -54.15
CA THR A 4 -16.17 16.91 -52.81
C THR A 4 -15.29 15.95 -51.99
N MET A 5 -14.06 16.36 -51.68
CA MET A 5 -13.21 15.67 -50.69
C MET A 5 -13.63 16.10 -49.29
N MET A 6 -14.03 15.14 -48.46
CA MET A 6 -14.34 15.34 -47.05
C MET A 6 -13.10 14.94 -46.23
N SER A 7 -12.39 15.93 -45.69
CA SER A 7 -11.26 15.70 -44.78
C SER A 7 -11.77 15.42 -43.37
N LEU A 8 -11.46 14.24 -42.84
CA LEU A 8 -11.73 13.86 -41.45
C LEU A 8 -10.55 14.34 -40.58
N ALA A 9 -10.75 15.40 -39.79
CA ALA A 9 -9.77 15.84 -38.80
C ALA A 9 -9.93 15.02 -37.52
N ALA A 10 -8.94 14.18 -37.21
CA ALA A 10 -8.85 13.50 -35.92
C ALA A 10 -8.12 14.42 -34.93
N ALA A 11 -8.86 15.00 -33.98
CA ALA A 11 -8.28 15.75 -32.87
C ALA A 11 -7.72 14.77 -31.82
N ALA A 12 -6.39 14.65 -31.76
CA ALA A 12 -5.72 13.99 -30.65
C ALA A 12 -5.74 14.93 -29.42
N MET A 13 -6.53 14.61 -28.40
CA MET A 13 -6.42 15.28 -27.10
C MET A 13 -5.11 14.84 -26.45
N ILE A 14 -4.17 15.76 -26.31
CA ILE A 14 -3.00 15.59 -25.45
C ILE A 14 -3.49 15.80 -24.02
N ALA A 15 -3.66 14.72 -23.27
CA ALA A 15 -3.87 14.80 -21.82
C ALA A 15 -2.54 15.21 -21.17
N LEU A 16 -2.49 16.44 -20.64
CA LEU A 16 -1.39 16.86 -19.79
C LEU A 16 -1.52 16.15 -18.43
N PRO A 17 -0.45 15.54 -17.89
CA PRO A 17 -0.51 14.96 -16.56
C PRO A 17 -0.73 16.09 -15.55
N ALA A 18 -1.79 15.98 -14.74
CA ALA A 18 -1.97 16.85 -13.59
C ALA A 18 -0.80 16.62 -12.63
N VAL A 19 -0.13 17.69 -12.22
CA VAL A 19 0.89 17.62 -11.17
C VAL A 19 0.15 17.28 -9.88
N ALA A 20 0.37 16.08 -9.34
CA ALA A 20 -0.17 15.70 -8.05
C ALA A 20 0.50 16.57 -6.97
N ASN A 21 -0.30 17.30 -6.19
CA ASN A 21 0.23 18.08 -5.07
C ASN A 21 0.79 17.13 -4.00
N ALA A 22 1.86 17.55 -3.33
CA ALA A 22 2.32 16.85 -2.14
C ALA A 22 1.36 17.13 -0.99
N ILE A 23 1.16 16.12 -0.16
CA ILE A 23 0.35 16.13 1.05
C ILE A 23 1.32 16.13 2.24
N ASN A 24 1.13 17.04 3.18
CA ASN A 24 1.89 17.02 4.42
C ASN A 24 1.33 15.92 5.35
N VAL A 25 2.12 14.87 5.57
CA VAL A 25 1.68 13.68 6.34
C VAL A 25 2.43 13.58 7.65
N LYS A 26 1.68 13.33 8.72
CA LYS A 26 2.21 12.85 10.00
C LYS A 26 1.89 11.38 10.17
N VAL A 27 2.92 10.57 10.42
CA VAL A 27 2.81 9.14 10.71
C VAL A 27 3.22 8.92 12.16
N THR A 28 2.36 8.31 12.97
CA THR A 28 2.69 7.87 14.34
C THR A 28 2.40 6.38 14.44
N MET A 29 3.43 5.55 14.61
CA MET A 29 3.27 4.09 14.50
C MET A 29 4.28 3.30 15.31
N THR A 30 3.97 2.02 15.48
CA THR A 30 4.86 0.97 16.01
C THR A 30 4.49 -0.38 15.38
N VAL A 31 5.42 -1.33 15.40
CA VAL A 31 5.23 -2.69 14.89
C VAL A 31 5.96 -3.67 15.79
N ASP A 32 5.32 -4.78 16.13
CA ASP A 32 5.95 -5.88 16.85
C ASP A 32 6.51 -6.91 15.85
N ASN A 33 7.83 -7.07 15.72
CA ASN A 33 8.90 -6.54 16.61
C ASN A 33 9.63 -5.29 16.10
N SER A 34 9.64 -5.07 14.78
CA SER A 34 10.44 -4.04 14.11
C SER A 34 9.81 -3.62 12.79
N TYR A 35 10.14 -2.42 12.30
CA TYR A 35 9.69 -1.96 10.98
C TYR A 35 10.71 -1.09 10.26
N ALA A 36 10.51 -0.96 8.95
CA ALA A 36 10.97 0.19 8.18
C ALA A 36 9.81 0.81 7.39
N LEU A 37 9.80 2.14 7.36
CA LEU A 37 8.83 2.95 6.65
C LEU A 37 9.47 3.52 5.39
N PHE A 38 8.80 3.28 4.27
CA PHE A 38 9.17 3.79 2.96
C PHE A 38 7.98 4.49 2.32
N TYR A 39 8.26 5.25 1.26
CA TYR A 39 7.24 5.63 0.31
C TYR A 39 7.72 5.45 -1.13
N GLY A 40 6.76 5.39 -2.05
CA GLY A 40 7.05 5.23 -3.46
C GLY A 40 5.82 5.16 -4.35
N THR A 41 6.01 4.72 -5.59
CA THR A 41 4.93 4.51 -6.55
C THR A 41 4.30 3.13 -6.33
N GLY A 42 3.16 2.85 -6.95
CA GLY A 42 2.55 1.51 -6.91
C GLY A 42 3.42 0.37 -7.45
N THR A 43 4.59 0.66 -8.05
CA THR A 43 5.51 -0.33 -8.62
C THR A 43 6.91 -0.29 -8.01
N GLN A 44 7.22 0.69 -7.15
CA GLN A 44 8.58 0.90 -6.67
C GLN A 44 8.57 1.67 -5.34
N ALA A 45 9.36 1.22 -4.37
CA ALA A 45 9.74 2.04 -3.23
C ALA A 45 10.90 2.95 -3.63
N THR A 46 10.77 4.26 -3.42
CA THR A 46 11.75 5.25 -3.90
C THR A 46 12.49 5.95 -2.77
N ASN A 47 11.90 5.98 -1.57
CA ASN A 47 12.42 6.76 -0.47
C ASN A 47 12.25 6.02 0.86
N PHE A 48 13.29 6.07 1.68
CA PHE A 48 13.26 5.63 3.07
C PHE A 48 12.88 6.80 3.98
N VAL A 49 12.03 6.55 4.96
CA VAL A 49 11.59 7.53 5.96
C VAL A 49 12.27 7.28 7.30
N GLY A 50 12.24 6.05 7.79
CA GLY A 50 12.77 5.68 9.09
C GLY A 50 12.53 4.22 9.43
N ALA A 51 13.16 3.74 10.48
CA ALA A 51 13.02 2.38 10.98
C ALA A 51 13.12 2.39 12.50
N ASP A 52 12.49 1.40 13.14
CA ASP A 52 12.64 1.14 14.57
C ASP A 52 12.62 -0.38 14.83
N TYR A 53 13.33 -0.79 15.90
CA TYR A 53 13.53 -2.20 16.26
C TYR A 53 12.98 -2.55 17.64
N ASN A 54 12.17 -1.67 18.21
CA ASN A 54 11.59 -1.78 19.53
C ASN A 54 10.11 -1.36 19.49
N TRP A 55 9.21 -2.33 19.47
CA TRP A 55 7.77 -2.08 19.43
C TRP A 55 7.25 -1.20 20.59
N GLN A 56 7.98 -1.13 21.71
CA GLN A 56 7.61 -0.30 22.86
C GLN A 56 7.86 1.19 22.60
N ALA A 57 8.64 1.52 21.57
CA ALA A 57 8.85 2.87 21.08
C ALA A 57 7.80 3.18 20.01
N VAL A 58 7.05 4.26 20.22
CA VAL A 58 6.17 4.83 19.20
C VAL A 58 6.89 6.00 18.56
N GLU A 59 7.18 5.86 17.27
CA GLU A 59 7.87 6.89 16.51
C GLU A 59 6.88 7.79 15.77
N THR A 60 7.30 9.03 15.51
CA THR A 60 6.53 9.99 14.72
C THR A 60 7.38 10.60 13.61
N TYR A 61 6.90 10.48 12.38
CA TYR A 61 7.51 11.06 11.18
C TYR A 61 6.61 12.14 10.59
N ASN A 62 7.21 13.23 10.11
CA ASN A 62 6.51 14.29 9.38
C ASN A 62 7.25 14.54 8.06
N PHE A 63 6.55 14.44 6.94
CA PHE A 63 7.15 14.64 5.62
C PHE A 63 6.08 14.96 4.55
N ASP A 64 6.53 15.60 3.48
CA ASP A 64 5.71 15.84 2.30
C ASP A 64 5.69 14.59 1.41
N LEU A 65 4.50 14.10 1.09
CA LEU A 65 4.29 12.94 0.25
C LEU A 65 3.46 13.28 -0.98
N PRO A 66 3.96 13.09 -2.21
CA PRO A 66 3.15 13.28 -3.41
C PRO A 66 1.86 12.46 -3.37
N ALA A 67 0.71 13.06 -3.71
CA ALA A 67 -0.60 12.42 -3.57
C ALA A 67 -0.79 11.13 -4.39
N ASP A 68 0.06 10.91 -5.40
CA ASP A 68 0.09 9.70 -6.23
C ASP A 68 1.04 8.61 -5.70
N ARG A 69 1.41 8.68 -4.42
CA ARG A 69 2.34 7.74 -3.77
C ARG A 69 1.65 6.86 -2.72
N TYR A 70 2.32 5.75 -2.46
CA TYR A 70 1.99 4.80 -1.40
C TYR A 70 2.97 4.94 -0.26
N LEU A 71 2.46 4.78 0.96
CA LEU A 71 3.27 4.41 2.11
C LEU A 71 3.47 2.89 2.10
N TYR A 72 4.67 2.46 2.50
CA TYR A 72 5.03 1.06 2.66
C TYR A 72 5.60 0.84 4.05
N VAL A 73 4.95 -0.02 4.84
CA VAL A 73 5.47 -0.48 6.13
C VAL A 73 5.97 -1.90 5.97
N VAL A 74 7.25 -2.10 6.21
CA VAL A 74 7.98 -3.34 5.97
C VAL A 74 8.34 -3.93 7.32
N THR A 75 8.00 -5.19 7.56
CA THR A 75 8.20 -5.83 8.87
C THR A 75 8.31 -7.35 8.75
N ALA A 76 8.87 -8.00 9.77
CA ALA A 76 8.80 -9.43 9.98
C ALA A 76 8.50 -9.72 11.46
N SER A 77 7.80 -10.83 11.72
CA SER A 77 7.55 -11.34 13.07
C SER A 77 8.59 -12.40 13.43
N ASP A 78 8.99 -12.44 14.70
CA ASP A 78 9.81 -13.52 15.27
C ASP A 78 9.01 -14.80 15.60
N LEU A 79 7.69 -14.79 15.38
CA LEU A 79 6.70 -15.85 15.66
C LEU A 79 6.48 -16.17 17.15
N SER A 80 6.96 -15.32 18.06
CA SER A 80 7.14 -15.66 19.47
C SER A 80 5.96 -15.28 20.37
N VAL A 81 5.88 -14.02 20.81
CA VAL A 81 4.93 -13.59 21.86
C VAL A 81 3.67 -12.99 21.26
N ALA A 82 3.84 -12.14 20.25
CA ALA A 82 2.76 -11.55 19.47
C ALA A 82 3.35 -10.93 18.19
N GLN A 83 2.48 -10.49 17.30
CA GLN A 83 2.88 -9.70 16.14
C GLN A 83 1.79 -8.71 15.75
N GLY A 84 2.18 -7.57 15.19
CA GLY A 84 1.17 -6.64 14.73
C GLY A 84 1.76 -5.31 14.30
N PHE A 85 1.05 -4.65 13.40
CA PHE A 85 1.28 -3.26 13.04
C PHE A 85 0.18 -2.40 13.69
N LEU A 86 0.58 -1.33 14.37
CA LEU A 86 -0.33 -0.33 14.91
C LEU A 86 0.12 1.06 14.45
N GLY A 87 -0.82 1.83 13.92
CA GLY A 87 -0.50 3.18 13.46
C GLY A 87 -1.71 4.08 13.29
N GLN A 88 -1.42 5.38 13.39
CA GLN A 88 -2.27 6.51 13.04
C GLN A 88 -1.52 7.38 12.04
N PHE A 89 -2.25 7.82 11.02
CA PHE A 89 -1.74 8.63 9.93
C PHE A 89 -2.64 9.84 9.77
N GLU A 90 -2.06 11.01 9.58
CA GLU A 90 -2.80 12.27 9.50
C GLU A 90 -2.32 13.08 8.29
N ASN A 91 -3.27 13.46 7.44
CA ASN A 91 -3.06 14.48 6.43
C ASN A 91 -3.19 15.85 7.13
N LEU A 92 -2.07 16.52 7.38
CA LEU A 92 -2.01 17.79 8.11
C LEU A 92 -2.64 18.96 7.34
N ASP A 93 -2.81 18.84 6.02
CA ASP A 93 -3.46 19.88 5.20
C ASP A 93 -4.99 19.87 5.37
N SER A 94 -5.57 18.68 5.61
CA SER A 94 -7.02 18.49 5.77
C SER A 94 -7.47 18.17 7.20
N GLY A 95 -6.53 17.77 8.07
CA GLY A 95 -6.80 17.21 9.39
C GLY A 95 -7.41 15.80 9.36
N TYR A 96 -7.53 15.18 8.18
CA TYR A 96 -8.08 13.83 8.06
C TYR A 96 -7.12 12.80 8.65
N LYS A 97 -7.64 11.92 9.51
CA LYS A 97 -6.91 10.80 10.08
C LYS A 97 -7.40 9.48 9.50
N PHE A 98 -6.47 8.57 9.29
CA PHE A 98 -6.74 7.18 8.97
C PHE A 98 -5.89 6.27 9.86
N TYR A 99 -6.39 5.07 10.09
CA TYR A 99 -5.82 4.13 11.06
C TYR A 99 -5.31 2.87 10.37
N SER A 100 -4.41 2.16 11.05
CA SER A 100 -3.86 0.87 10.65
C SER A 100 -4.93 -0.18 10.28
N ASN A 101 -6.13 -0.09 10.86
CA ASN A 101 -7.26 -0.98 10.57
C ASN A 101 -8.26 -0.44 9.55
N ASP A 102 -7.93 0.62 8.81
CA ASP A 102 -8.77 1.13 7.76
C ASP A 102 -8.74 0.20 6.53
N PRO A 103 -9.88 -0.03 5.85
CA PRO A 103 -10.02 -1.04 4.80
C PRO A 103 -9.23 -0.71 3.52
N GLN A 104 -8.70 0.52 3.40
CA GLN A 104 -7.82 0.91 2.29
C GLN A 104 -6.42 0.29 2.39
N TRP A 105 -6.02 -0.18 3.58
CA TRP A 105 -4.76 -0.89 3.73
C TRP A 105 -4.78 -2.22 3.00
N GLN A 106 -3.64 -2.53 2.40
CA GLN A 106 -3.36 -3.81 1.77
C GLN A 106 -2.08 -4.38 2.36
N VAL A 107 -1.95 -5.70 2.34
CA VAL A 107 -0.73 -6.40 2.73
C VAL A 107 -0.34 -7.42 1.68
N MET A 108 0.96 -7.65 1.57
CA MET A 108 1.53 -8.77 0.84
C MET A 108 2.45 -9.57 1.78
N ALA A 109 2.46 -10.88 1.61
CA ALA A 109 3.41 -11.79 2.26
C ALA A 109 4.45 -12.24 1.25
N THR A 110 5.72 -11.97 1.51
CA THR A 110 6.81 -12.27 0.56
C THR A 110 7.20 -13.75 0.58
N GLY A 111 7.13 -14.40 1.75
CA GLY A 111 7.62 -15.77 1.95
C GLY A 111 9.13 -15.86 2.12
N LEU A 112 9.81 -14.73 2.34
CA LEU A 112 11.27 -14.68 2.48
C LEU A 112 11.77 -14.92 3.91
N GLY A 113 10.84 -15.14 4.86
CA GLY A 113 11.12 -15.64 6.20
C GLY A 113 11.21 -14.55 7.28
N ASN A 114 11.50 -14.96 8.51
CA ASN A 114 11.54 -14.09 9.69
C ASN A 114 12.92 -13.48 10.01
N THR A 115 13.95 -13.73 9.20
CA THR A 115 15.33 -13.30 9.48
C THR A 115 15.61 -11.80 9.28
N GLY A 116 14.56 -10.98 9.36
CA GLY A 116 14.60 -9.53 9.25
C GLY A 116 14.22 -9.02 7.86
N ALA A 117 13.25 -8.12 7.83
CA ALA A 117 12.95 -7.31 6.65
C ALA A 117 14.10 -6.30 6.36
N PRO A 118 14.18 -5.73 5.15
CA PRO A 118 15.16 -4.69 4.83
C PRO A 118 14.87 -3.40 5.60
N TYR A 119 15.70 -3.09 6.60
CA TYR A 119 15.47 -1.97 7.53
C TYR A 119 16.43 -0.78 7.40
N SER A 120 17.46 -0.87 6.56
CA SER A 120 18.54 0.11 6.51
C SER A 120 18.27 1.29 5.57
N GLY A 121 17.31 1.15 4.67
CA GLY A 121 17.05 2.15 3.63
C GLY A 121 18.14 2.20 2.56
N SER A 122 19.01 1.19 2.48
CA SER A 122 20.06 1.10 1.48
C SER A 122 19.49 1.04 0.05
N VAL A 123 20.33 1.30 -0.95
CA VAL A 123 19.95 1.11 -2.36
C VAL A 123 19.53 -0.34 -2.64
N ALA A 124 20.16 -1.31 -1.97
CA ALA A 124 19.80 -2.72 -2.09
C ALA A 124 18.43 -2.99 -1.48
N ASP A 125 18.11 -2.39 -0.33
CA ASP A 125 16.82 -2.51 0.35
C ASP A 125 15.70 -1.96 -0.52
N LEU A 126 15.88 -0.77 -1.10
CA LEU A 126 14.91 -0.16 -2.02
C LEU A 126 14.70 -1.01 -3.28
N ALA A 127 15.78 -1.55 -3.85
CA ALA A 127 15.70 -2.43 -5.01
C ALA A 127 14.95 -3.73 -4.69
N LEU A 128 15.26 -4.35 -3.56
CA LEU A 128 14.63 -5.59 -3.10
C LEU A 128 13.15 -5.37 -2.78
N LEU A 129 12.80 -4.34 -2.01
CA LEU A 129 11.40 -3.98 -1.74
C LEU A 129 10.62 -3.69 -3.03
N SER A 130 11.25 -3.02 -4.00
CA SER A 130 10.63 -2.73 -5.29
C SER A 130 10.37 -3.98 -6.13
N GLN A 131 11.25 -4.98 -6.04
CA GLN A 131 11.05 -6.28 -6.66
C GLN A 131 9.82 -6.97 -6.04
N GLU A 132 9.73 -7.03 -4.70
CA GLU A 132 8.58 -7.64 -4.02
C GLU A 132 7.26 -6.93 -4.34
N ILE A 133 7.27 -5.59 -4.47
CA ILE A 133 6.08 -4.82 -4.88
C ILE A 133 5.62 -5.27 -6.27
N GLN A 134 6.54 -5.50 -7.21
CA GLN A 134 6.21 -5.97 -8.54
C GLN A 134 5.72 -7.42 -8.52
N ASP A 135 6.32 -8.28 -7.70
CA ASP A 135 5.90 -9.67 -7.55
C ASP A 135 4.49 -9.76 -6.98
N ALA A 136 4.13 -8.97 -5.98
CA ALA A 136 2.75 -8.90 -5.49
C ALA A 136 1.78 -8.26 -6.50
N ASN A 137 2.22 -7.29 -7.30
CA ASN A 137 1.37 -6.78 -8.40
C ASN A 137 1.09 -7.87 -9.45
N GLY A 138 2.01 -8.82 -9.63
CA GLY A 138 1.85 -9.98 -10.50
C GLY A 138 1.20 -11.21 -9.85
N GLY A 139 0.97 -11.18 -8.53
CA GLY A 139 0.47 -12.32 -7.76
C GLY A 139 1.49 -13.46 -7.57
N GLY A 140 2.78 -13.17 -7.70
CA GLY A 140 3.88 -14.15 -7.62
C GLY A 140 4.33 -14.50 -6.21
N ASN A 141 3.89 -13.74 -5.20
CA ASN A 141 4.26 -13.92 -3.81
C ASN A 141 3.30 -14.87 -3.06
N VAL A 142 3.62 -15.22 -1.80
CA VAL A 142 2.86 -16.21 -1.01
C VAL A 142 1.40 -15.82 -0.82
N SER A 143 1.10 -14.52 -0.63
CA SER A 143 -0.29 -14.05 -0.51
C SER A 143 -1.04 -13.95 -1.85
N GLN A 144 -0.42 -14.35 -2.97
CA GLN A 144 -0.98 -14.27 -4.33
C GLN A 144 -1.41 -12.85 -4.71
N GLY A 145 -0.63 -11.86 -4.25
CA GLY A 145 -0.79 -10.45 -4.48
C GLY A 145 -1.20 -9.67 -3.24
N TRP A 146 -1.70 -8.45 -3.49
CA TRP A 146 -2.16 -7.54 -2.45
C TRP A 146 -3.55 -7.95 -1.95
N THR A 147 -3.65 -8.21 -0.65
CA THR A 147 -4.89 -8.64 0.01
C THR A 147 -5.23 -7.74 1.20
N GLY A 148 -6.42 -7.92 1.77
CA GLY A 148 -6.87 -7.18 2.95
C GLY A 148 -6.15 -7.59 4.23
N LEU A 149 -6.19 -6.70 5.21
CA LEU A 149 -5.69 -6.97 6.56
C LEU A 149 -6.76 -7.65 7.40
N THR A 150 -6.34 -8.30 8.49
CA THR A 150 -7.26 -8.68 9.58
C THR A 150 -6.91 -7.88 10.82
N ALA A 151 -7.93 -7.28 11.45
CA ALA A 151 -7.76 -6.49 12.65
C ALA A 151 -7.85 -7.37 13.90
N GLY A 152 -6.78 -7.38 14.67
CA GLY A 152 -6.73 -7.91 16.02
C GLY A 152 -7.26 -6.89 17.04
N PRO A 153 -6.70 -6.85 18.26
CA PRO A 153 -7.22 -6.03 19.34
C PRO A 153 -6.90 -4.53 19.18
N GLY A 154 -7.61 -3.69 19.94
CA GLY A 154 -7.42 -2.23 19.91
C GLY A 154 -6.17 -1.76 20.65
N ASN A 155 -5.72 -0.53 20.39
CA ASN A 155 -4.68 0.12 21.19
C ASN A 155 -5.10 0.15 22.68
N GLY A 156 -4.23 -0.30 23.58
CA GLY A 156 -4.56 -0.48 25.00
C GLY A 156 -4.76 -1.92 25.43
N SER A 157 -4.83 -2.87 24.49
CA SER A 157 -5.06 -4.29 24.80
C SER A 157 -3.75 -5.04 25.07
N ASP A 158 -3.81 -6.07 25.93
CA ASP A 158 -2.71 -7.01 26.11
C ASP A 158 -2.36 -7.72 24.78
N PRO A 159 -1.08 -8.08 24.55
CA PRO A 159 0.05 -7.90 25.45
C PRO A 159 0.75 -6.53 25.33
N TRP A 160 0.37 -5.70 24.36
CA TRP A 160 1.08 -4.45 24.06
C TRP A 160 0.73 -3.28 24.98
N GLY A 161 -0.45 -3.30 25.60
CA GLY A 161 -0.97 -2.18 26.37
C GLY A 161 -1.22 -0.94 25.50
N SER A 162 -1.20 0.23 26.14
CA SER A 162 -1.47 1.52 25.48
C SER A 162 -0.22 2.11 24.85
N GLN A 163 -0.27 2.36 23.55
CA GLN A 163 0.76 3.02 22.76
C GLN A 163 0.47 4.52 22.70
N ALA A 164 1.30 5.33 23.36
CA ALA A 164 1.08 6.77 23.48
C ALA A 164 1.20 7.46 22.11
N GLY A 165 0.36 8.46 21.85
CA GLY A 165 0.35 9.21 20.58
C GLY A 165 -0.49 8.56 19.46
N ILE A 166 -0.96 7.33 19.63
CA ILE A 166 -1.88 6.64 18.72
C ILE A 166 -3.29 6.65 19.33
N ASP A 167 -4.31 7.09 18.58
CA ASP A 167 -5.70 7.06 19.05
C ASP A 167 -6.15 5.65 19.45
N ALA A 168 -7.09 5.57 20.41
CA ALA A 168 -7.74 4.32 20.81
C ALA A 168 -8.60 3.69 19.69
N ALA A 169 -8.89 4.43 18.62
CA ALA A 169 -9.59 3.92 17.45
C ALA A 169 -8.71 3.00 16.57
N ALA A 170 -7.38 3.12 16.66
CA ALA A 170 -6.46 2.25 15.94
C ALA A 170 -6.46 0.83 16.54
N ARG A 171 -6.26 -0.17 15.68
CA ARG A 171 -6.15 -1.57 16.09
C ARG A 171 -4.87 -2.19 15.55
N TRP A 172 -4.34 -3.14 16.29
CA TRP A 172 -3.27 -4.01 15.80
C TRP A 172 -3.80 -4.81 14.62
N VAL A 173 -3.06 -4.81 13.51
CA VAL A 173 -3.42 -5.52 12.29
C VAL A 173 -2.30 -6.43 11.84
N TRP A 174 -2.67 -7.51 11.16
CA TRP A 174 -1.73 -8.41 10.50
C TRP A 174 -2.33 -9.07 9.27
N TYR A 175 -1.50 -9.77 8.50
CA TYR A 175 -1.96 -10.65 7.42
C TYR A 175 -2.40 -11.99 8.00
N SER A 176 -3.56 -12.51 7.57
CA SER A 176 -4.07 -13.82 8.01
C SER A 176 -3.99 -14.85 6.89
N ALA A 177 -2.96 -15.70 6.89
CA ALA A 177 -2.77 -16.73 5.87
C ALA A 177 -3.60 -18.00 6.14
N ASN A 178 -4.04 -18.20 7.37
CA ASN A 178 -4.83 -19.33 7.84
C ASN A 178 -6.31 -18.98 8.09
N GLY A 179 -6.72 -17.73 7.85
CA GLY A 179 -8.09 -17.27 8.12
C GLY A 179 -8.39 -17.06 9.60
N ASP A 180 -7.37 -16.96 10.46
CA ASP A 180 -7.54 -16.53 11.85
C ASP A 180 -8.22 -15.15 11.89
N THR A 181 -9.18 -15.00 12.80
CA THR A 181 -9.87 -13.74 13.11
C THR A 181 -8.98 -12.77 13.88
N ASP A 182 -7.91 -13.26 14.50
CA ASP A 182 -6.91 -12.45 15.17
C ASP A 182 -5.48 -12.99 14.90
N PRO A 183 -4.92 -12.68 13.71
CA PRO A 183 -3.56 -13.11 13.33
C PRO A 183 -2.44 -12.37 14.08
N THR A 184 -2.79 -11.60 15.12
CA THR A 184 -1.82 -10.92 15.97
C THR A 184 -1.33 -11.82 17.12
N SER A 185 -2.02 -12.96 17.32
CA SER A 185 -1.63 -14.04 18.23
C SER A 185 -0.40 -14.80 17.72
N PRO A 186 0.50 -15.24 18.61
CA PRO A 186 1.76 -15.87 18.21
C PRO A 186 1.62 -17.27 17.62
N GLY A 187 2.74 -17.80 17.14
CA GLY A 187 2.91 -19.23 16.85
C GLY A 187 2.51 -19.66 15.44
N PHE A 188 2.20 -18.73 14.55
CA PHE A 188 1.89 -19.03 13.15
C PHE A 188 2.72 -18.18 12.18
N ASN A 189 3.35 -18.86 11.21
CA ASN A 189 4.06 -18.22 10.11
C ASN A 189 3.04 -17.74 9.06
N HIS A 190 2.86 -16.43 8.95
CA HIS A 190 1.93 -15.79 8.02
C HIS A 190 2.60 -15.49 6.65
N GLY A 191 3.71 -16.14 6.33
CA GLY A 191 4.54 -15.84 5.16
C GLY A 191 5.44 -14.62 5.41
N GLU A 192 5.88 -14.47 6.66
CA GLU A 192 6.68 -13.36 7.18
C GLU A 192 7.86 -12.91 6.29
N TRP A 193 8.31 -11.71 6.67
CA TRP A 193 8.47 -10.55 5.83
C TRP A 193 7.18 -10.14 5.09
N LEU A 194 6.44 -9.25 5.75
CA LEU A 194 5.24 -8.59 5.25
C LEU A 194 5.52 -7.17 4.80
N VAL A 195 4.74 -6.72 3.82
CA VAL A 195 4.70 -5.31 3.41
C VAL A 195 3.26 -4.84 3.39
N PHE A 196 2.96 -3.88 4.24
CA PHE A 196 1.69 -3.17 4.27
C PHE A 196 1.80 -1.95 3.37
N ARG A 197 0.73 -1.63 2.62
CA ARG A 197 0.67 -0.41 1.84
C ARG A 197 -0.70 0.27 1.94
N ILE A 198 -0.67 1.58 1.75
CA ILE A 198 -1.85 2.40 1.54
C ILE A 198 -1.49 3.56 0.62
N ALA A 199 -2.38 3.91 -0.31
CA ALA A 199 -2.20 5.12 -1.09
C ALA A 199 -2.68 6.30 -0.24
N VAL A 200 -1.89 7.37 -0.12
CA VAL A 200 -2.20 8.42 0.86
C VAL A 200 -3.39 9.29 0.46
N ALA A 201 -3.70 9.37 -0.83
CA ALA A 201 -4.93 10.00 -1.29
C ALA A 201 -6.21 9.17 -1.00
N SER A 202 -6.09 7.94 -0.48
CA SER A 202 -7.25 7.08 -0.24
C SER A 202 -8.10 7.63 0.90
N THR A 203 -9.38 7.89 0.63
CA THR A 203 -10.37 8.16 1.67
C THR A 203 -11.40 7.01 1.69
N PRO A 204 -12.15 6.82 2.78
CA PRO A 204 -13.18 5.77 2.86
C PRO A 204 -14.25 5.91 1.76
N THR A 205 -14.42 7.11 1.20
CA THR A 205 -15.36 7.42 0.12
C THR A 205 -14.76 7.34 -1.29
N GLU A 206 -13.42 7.32 -1.42
CA GLU A 206 -12.70 7.27 -2.69
C GLU A 206 -11.63 6.17 -2.66
N PRO A 207 -12.02 4.89 -2.85
CA PRO A 207 -11.07 3.80 -2.92
C PRO A 207 -10.20 3.93 -4.18
N VAL A 208 -8.90 3.67 -4.03
CA VAL A 208 -7.92 3.80 -5.12
C VAL A 208 -8.31 2.91 -6.30
N PRO A 209 -8.33 3.43 -7.54
CA PRO A 209 -8.51 2.60 -8.71
C PRO A 209 -7.40 1.56 -8.78
N LEU A 210 -7.78 0.27 -8.78
CA LEU A 210 -6.84 -0.82 -9.04
C LEU A 210 -6.10 -0.50 -10.36
N PRO A 211 -4.76 -0.59 -10.43
CA PRO A 211 -4.00 -0.32 -11.65
C PRO A 211 -4.52 -1.07 -12.89
N GLY A 212 -5.18 -2.23 -12.68
CA GLY A 212 -5.81 -3.01 -13.75
C GLY A 212 -7.09 -2.41 -14.36
N THR A 213 -7.85 -1.59 -13.64
CA THR A 213 -9.15 -1.09 -14.14
C THR A 213 -8.98 -0.06 -15.25
N VAL A 214 -7.90 0.73 -15.20
CA VAL A 214 -7.56 1.71 -16.24
C VAL A 214 -7.09 1.01 -17.52
N ALA A 215 -6.31 -0.06 -17.39
CA ALA A 215 -5.85 -0.86 -18.53
C ALA A 215 -7.03 -1.57 -19.24
N LEU A 216 -7.98 -2.13 -18.48
CA LEU A 216 -9.17 -2.79 -19.02
C LEU A 216 -10.13 -1.81 -19.71
N LEU A 217 -10.33 -0.60 -19.17
CA LEU A 217 -11.12 0.43 -19.86
C LEU A 217 -10.44 0.90 -21.16
N GLY A 218 -9.12 1.09 -21.14
CA GLY A 218 -8.36 1.47 -22.33
C GLY A 218 -8.40 0.40 -23.44
N ALA A 219 -8.23 -0.86 -23.07
CA ALA A 219 -8.29 -1.99 -24.01
C ALA A 219 -9.71 -2.22 -24.56
N GLY A 220 -10.74 -2.07 -23.72
CA GLY A 220 -12.14 -2.20 -24.13
C GLY A 220 -12.56 -1.16 -25.18
N LEU A 221 -12.13 0.10 -25.01
CA LEU A 221 -12.42 1.17 -25.96
C LEU A 221 -11.67 1.01 -27.30
N ALA A 222 -10.42 0.53 -27.25
CA ALA A 222 -9.66 0.21 -28.46
C ALA A 222 -10.26 -0.97 -29.25
N GLY A 223 -10.75 -2.00 -28.55
CA GLY A 223 -11.40 -3.16 -29.15
C GLY A 223 -12.71 -2.81 -29.88
N VAL A 224 -13.55 -1.95 -29.29
CA VAL A 224 -14.80 -1.49 -29.93
C VAL A 224 -14.52 -0.60 -31.16
N GLY A 225 -13.44 0.18 -31.13
CA GLY A 225 -13.00 0.98 -32.28
C GLY A 225 -12.56 0.15 -33.49
N LEU A 226 -11.95 -1.01 -33.26
CA LEU A 226 -11.48 -1.91 -34.31
C LEU A 226 -12.61 -2.76 -34.92
N LEU A 227 -13.63 -3.13 -34.14
CA LEU A 227 -14.76 -3.93 -34.61
C LEU A 227 -15.72 -3.18 -35.55
N ARG A 228 -15.72 -1.84 -35.56
CA ARG A 228 -16.54 -1.02 -36.49
C ARG A 228 -15.98 -0.88 -37.90
N ARG A 229 -14.83 -1.48 -38.22
CA ARG A 229 -14.19 -1.39 -39.56
C ARG A 229 -14.39 -2.63 -40.45
N ARG A 230 -15.52 -3.34 -40.34
CA ARG A 230 -15.90 -4.32 -41.36
C ARG A 230 -16.78 -3.65 -42.44
N PRO A 231 -16.26 -3.40 -43.66
CA PRO A 231 -17.12 -3.03 -44.77
C PRO A 231 -17.99 -4.24 -45.15
N ALA A 232 -19.29 -3.99 -45.33
CA ALA A 232 -20.21 -4.96 -45.91
C ALA A 232 -19.80 -5.20 -47.38
N ALA A 233 -19.68 -6.48 -47.73
CA ALA A 233 -19.50 -6.94 -49.11
C ALA A 233 -20.85 -6.97 -49.85
#